data_AF-A0AAV0Y203-F1
#
_entry.id   AF-A0AAV0Y203-F1
#
_cell.length_a   1.000
_cell.length_b   1.000
_cell.length_c   1.000
_cell.angle_alpha   90.00
_cell.angle_beta   90.00
_cell.angle_gamma   90.00
#
_symmetry.space_group_name_H-M   'P 1'
#
loop_
_entity.id
_entity.type
_entity.pdbx_description
1 polymer ?
#
loop_
_entity_poly.entity_id
_entity_poly.type
_entity_poly.pdbx_seq_one_letter_code
_entity_poly.pdbx_strand_id
1 'polypeptide(L)'
;MWNDYDTSDKARRLRSCILNIEFILCLIILNKGFALGLALSKCLQTTSIDLKEAMSLAKNTKQALEEIRANADTYFREMFEQVKLMTTQFDIEIKIPRTAKRQTNRLNLAKETQKFTGTG
;
A
#
# COMPACT_ATOMS: atom_id res chain seq x y z
N MET A 1 -3.90 25.41 -34.82
CA MET A 1 -4.31 25.66 -33.42
C MET A 1 -3.74 24.51 -32.61
N TRP A 2 -2.82 24.77 -31.67
CA TRP A 2 -2.21 23.71 -30.87
C TRP A 2 -3.32 22.99 -30.08
N ASN A 3 -3.32 21.65 -30.11
CA ASN A 3 -4.30 20.81 -29.42
C ASN A 3 -3.99 20.78 -27.92
N ASP A 4 -4.04 21.95 -27.29
CA ASP A 4 -3.63 22.19 -25.89
C ASP A 4 -4.63 21.57 -24.89
N TYR A 5 -5.84 21.22 -25.35
CA TYR A 5 -6.87 20.59 -24.52
C TYR A 5 -6.45 19.22 -23.97
N ASP A 6 -5.85 18.36 -24.81
CA ASP A 6 -5.41 17.03 -24.39
C ASP A 6 -4.23 17.12 -23.41
N THR A 7 -3.28 18.01 -23.67
CA THR A 7 -2.12 18.26 -22.78
C THR A 7 -2.56 18.82 -21.43
N SER A 8 -3.43 19.82 -21.43
CA SER A 8 -3.92 20.46 -20.20
C SER A 8 -4.80 19.52 -19.37
N ASP A 9 -5.63 18.68 -19.98
CA ASP A 9 -6.41 17.67 -19.23
C ASP A 9 -5.51 16.58 -18.65
N LYS A 10 -4.50 16.10 -19.39
CA LYS A 10 -3.49 15.15 -18.87
C LYS A 10 -2.73 15.72 -17.68
N ALA A 11 -2.26 16.96 -17.78
CA ALA A 11 -1.57 17.64 -16.69
C ALA A 11 -2.47 17.82 -15.47
N ARG A 12 -3.74 18.20 -15.67
CA ARG A 12 -4.73 18.33 -14.59
C ARG A 12 -4.99 17.01 -13.89
N ARG A 13 -5.15 15.91 -14.64
CA ARG A 13 -5.32 14.56 -14.08
C ARG A 13 -4.10 14.14 -13.27
N LEU A 14 -2.90 14.33 -13.82
CA LEU A 14 -1.66 14.02 -13.10
C LEU A 14 -1.58 14.79 -11.78
N ARG A 15 -1.86 16.11 -11.79
CA ARG A 15 -1.89 16.95 -10.59
C ARG A 15 -2.87 16.39 -9.55
N SER A 16 -4.09 16.04 -9.97
CA SER A 16 -5.09 15.46 -9.06
C SER A 16 -4.65 14.12 -8.49
N CYS A 17 -3.95 13.29 -9.27
CA CYS A 17 -3.43 12.00 -8.81
C CYS A 17 -2.29 12.16 -7.80
N ILE A 18 -1.30 13.02 -8.07
CA ILE A 18 -0.14 13.18 -7.18
C ILE A 18 -0.48 13.90 -5.87
N LEU A 19 -1.53 14.73 -5.88
CA LEU A 19 -2.05 15.41 -4.68
C LEU A 19 -3.15 14.60 -3.97
N ASN A 20 -3.36 13.34 -4.37
CA ASN A 20 -4.25 12.44 -3.64
C ASN A 20 -3.53 11.89 -2.40
N ILE A 21 -4.19 11.92 -1.24
CA ILE A 21 -3.63 11.37 0.00
C ILE A 21 -3.24 9.89 -0.11
N GLU A 22 -4.03 9.08 -0.82
CA GLU A 22 -3.73 7.66 -1.03
C GLU A 22 -2.44 7.48 -1.83
N PHE A 23 -2.17 8.37 -2.79
CA PHE A 23 -0.93 8.36 -3.55
C PHE A 23 0.26 8.70 -2.65
N ILE A 24 0.15 9.75 -1.83
CA ILE A 24 1.21 10.17 -0.90
C ILE A 24 1.49 9.08 0.14
N LEU A 25 0.43 8.47 0.69
CA LEU A 25 0.55 7.34 1.63
C LEU A 25 1.27 6.15 0.97
N CYS A 26 0.85 5.76 -0.23
CA CYS A 26 1.51 4.69 -0.98
C CYS A 26 2.99 5.02 -1.23
N LEU A 27 3.30 6.27 -1.60
CA LEU A 27 4.67 6.70 -1.87
C LEU A 27 5.56 6.62 -0.64
N ILE A 28 5.07 7.05 0.53
CA ILE A 28 5.81 6.96 1.80
C ILE A 28 6.08 5.51 2.19
N ILE A 29 5.05 4.65 2.11
CA ILE A 29 5.18 3.22 2.41
C ILE A 29 6.18 2.55 1.45
N LEU A 30 6.06 2.84 0.15
CA LEU A 30 6.93 2.29 -0.87
C LEU A 30 8.38 2.73 -0.67
N ASN A 31 8.61 4.02 -0.41
CA ASN A 31 9.93 4.54 -0.13
C ASN A 31 10.58 3.84 1.08
N LYS A 32 9.81 3.63 2.16
CA LYS A 32 10.30 2.89 3.33
C LYS A 32 10.66 1.45 2.97
N GLY A 33 9.80 0.75 2.23
CA GLY A 33 10.05 -0.62 1.78
C GLY A 33 11.30 -0.74 0.89
N PHE A 34 11.45 0.16 -0.09
CA PHE A 34 12.62 0.18 -0.97
C PHE A 34 13.91 0.55 -0.25
N ALA A 35 13.86 1.46 0.73
CA ALA A 35 15.03 1.80 1.53
C ALA A 35 15.60 0.59 2.28
N LEU A 36 14.75 -0.31 2.78
CA LEU A 36 15.18 -1.55 3.46
C LEU A 36 15.89 -2.53 2.53
N GLY A 37 15.42 -2.62 1.29
CA GLY A 37 15.97 -3.52 0.28
C GLY A 37 17.19 -2.95 -0.44
N LEU A 38 17.42 -1.64 -0.38
CA LEU A 38 18.36 -0.93 -1.26
C LEU A 38 19.78 -1.52 -1.26
N ALA A 39 20.34 -1.79 -0.08
CA ALA A 39 21.70 -2.34 0.04
C ALA A 39 21.79 -3.75 -0.58
N LEU A 40 20.80 -4.60 -0.29
CA LEU A 40 20.72 -5.95 -0.86
C LEU A 40 20.50 -5.89 -2.38
N SER A 41 19.60 -5.04 -2.87
CA SER A 41 19.36 -4.87 -4.30
C SER A 41 20.61 -4.43 -5.05
N LYS A 42 21.38 -3.48 -4.49
CA LYS A 42 22.67 -3.06 -5.06
C LYS A 42 23.67 -4.21 -5.11
N CYS A 43 23.79 -4.98 -4.02
CA CYS A 43 24.68 -6.14 -3.95
C CYS A 43 24.30 -7.21 -4.98
N LEU A 44 23.01 -7.50 -5.15
CA LEU A 44 22.52 -8.48 -6.12
C LEU A 44 22.63 -8.04 -7.59
N GLN A 45 22.78 -6.74 -7.84
CA GLN A 45 22.92 -6.16 -9.18
C GLN A 45 24.39 -6.01 -9.61
N THR A 46 25.35 -6.34 -8.76
CA THR A 46 26.77 -6.30 -9.15
C THR A 46 27.12 -7.45 -10.11
N THR A 47 28.11 -7.23 -10.97
CA THR A 47 28.60 -8.24 -11.92
C THR A 47 29.35 -9.38 -11.23
N SER A 48 29.96 -9.12 -10.07
CA SER A 48 30.60 -10.10 -9.21
C SER A 48 29.96 -10.04 -7.81
N ILE A 49 29.12 -11.02 -7.50
CA ILE A 49 28.41 -11.08 -6.22
C ILE A 49 29.28 -11.80 -5.19
N ASP A 50 29.58 -11.12 -4.07
CA ASP A 50 30.04 -11.80 -2.86
C ASP A 50 28.82 -12.42 -2.16
N LEU A 51 28.70 -13.75 -2.25
CA LEU A 51 27.60 -14.50 -1.66
C LEU A 51 27.52 -14.36 -0.13
N LYS A 52 28.65 -14.21 0.55
CA LYS A 52 28.70 -14.06 2.01
C LYS A 52 28.14 -12.69 2.40
N GLU A 53 28.53 -11.64 1.69
CA GLU A 53 27.98 -10.30 1.88
C GLU A 53 26.48 -10.27 1.56
N ALA A 54 26.08 -10.81 0.40
CA ALA A 54 24.69 -10.87 -0.02
C ALA A 54 23.80 -11.60 1.01
N MET A 55 24.29 -12.71 1.57
CA MET A 55 23.56 -13.47 2.59
C MET A 55 23.44 -12.69 3.91
N SER A 56 24.48 -11.97 4.31
CA SER A 56 24.45 -11.08 5.47
C SER A 56 23.40 -9.97 5.28
N LEU A 57 23.44 -9.28 4.13
CA LEU A 57 22.47 -8.25 3.78
C LEU A 57 21.03 -8.79 3.74
N ALA A 58 20.82 -9.98 3.17
CA ALA A 58 19.51 -10.63 3.15
C ALA A 58 18.98 -10.93 4.56
N LYS A 59 19.84 -11.40 5.47
CA LYS A 59 19.47 -11.62 6.87
C LYS A 59 19.10 -10.30 7.56
N ASN A 60 19.86 -9.24 7.34
CA ASN A 60 19.59 -7.92 7.92
C ASN A 60 18.26 -7.34 7.40
N THR A 61 18.02 -7.40 6.08
CA THR A 61 16.75 -6.95 5.49
C THR A 61 15.57 -7.76 6.03
N LYS A 62 15.71 -9.08 6.17
CA LYS A 62 14.68 -9.93 6.79
C LYS A 62 14.39 -9.50 8.23
N GLN A 63 15.43 -9.31 9.04
CA GLN A 63 15.29 -8.91 10.44
C GLN A 63 14.58 -7.55 10.57
N ALA A 64 14.94 -6.57 9.73
CA ALA A 64 14.30 -5.26 9.74
C ALA A 64 12.80 -5.35 9.35
N LEU A 65 12.45 -6.22 8.39
CA LEU A 65 11.05 -6.49 8.04
C LEU A 65 10.27 -7.17 9.18
N GLU A 66 10.91 -8.08 9.90
CA GLU A 66 10.33 -8.74 11.08
C GLU A 66 10.09 -7.75 12.22
N GLU A 67 11.02 -6.83 12.46
CA GLU A 67 10.87 -5.75 13.44
C GLU A 67 9.71 -4.80 13.10
N ILE A 68 9.58 -4.42 11.83
CA ILE A 68 8.45 -3.61 11.35
C ILE A 68 7.15 -4.37 11.53
N ARG A 69 7.12 -5.67 11.22
CA ARG A 69 5.92 -6.51 11.42
C ARG A 69 5.54 -6.61 12.90
N ALA A 70 6.51 -6.77 13.80
CA ALA A 70 6.28 -6.86 15.23
C ALA A 70 5.75 -5.53 15.82
N ASN A 71 6.18 -4.40 15.26
CA ASN A 71 5.84 -3.05 15.75
C ASN A 71 4.99 -2.26 14.74
N ALA A 72 4.13 -2.96 13.99
CA ALA A 72 3.44 -2.41 12.83
C ALA A 72 2.67 -1.12 13.14
N ASP A 73 1.92 -1.10 14.25
CA ASP A 73 1.13 0.08 14.64
C ASP A 73 2.00 1.32 14.87
N THR A 74 3.17 1.15 15.47
CA THR A 74 4.12 2.25 15.72
C THR A 74 4.66 2.79 14.39
N TYR A 75 5.18 1.91 13.53
CA TYR A 75 5.71 2.31 12.23
C TYR A 75 4.64 2.94 11.33
N PHE A 76 3.43 2.39 11.27
CA PHE A 76 2.35 2.96 10.48
C PHE A 76 1.88 4.30 11.04
N ARG A 77 1.86 4.48 12.37
CA ARG A 77 1.57 5.78 12.99
C ARG A 77 2.62 6.81 12.59
N GLU A 78 3.90 6.49 12.71
CA GLU A 78 5.00 7.39 12.30
C GLU A 78 4.93 7.76 10.82
N MET A 79 4.67 6.78 9.94
CA MET A 79 4.48 7.03 8.50
C MET A 79 3.25 7.91 8.25
N PHE A 80 2.17 7.71 8.99
CA PHE A 80 0.97 8.53 8.84
C PHE A 80 1.16 9.98 9.32
N GLU A 81 1.97 10.20 10.37
CA GLU A 81 2.36 11.57 10.77
C GLU A 81 3.18 12.26 9.67
N GLN A 82 4.06 11.53 8.96
CA GLN A 82 4.75 12.08 7.79
C GLN A 82 3.80 12.43 6.65
N VAL A 83 2.77 11.60 6.41
CA VAL A 83 1.71 11.91 5.44
C VAL A 83 1.00 13.21 5.83
N LYS A 84 0.59 13.37 7.10
CA LYS A 84 -0.07 14.59 7.58
C LYS A 84 0.77 15.84 7.37
N LEU A 85 2.07 15.75 7.62
CA LEU A 85 2.99 16.86 7.38
C LEU A 85 3.01 17.23 5.89
N MET A 86 3.16 16.25 5.00
CA MET A 86 3.12 16.50 3.55
C MET A 86 1.78 17.07 3.08
N THR A 87 0.65 16.51 3.53
CA THR A 87 -0.67 17.02 3.12
C THR A 87 -0.90 18.44 3.61
N THR A 88 -0.38 18.81 4.78
CA THR A 88 -0.43 20.20 5.27
C THR A 88 0.38 21.14 4.39
N GLN A 89 1.58 20.73 3.94
CA GLN A 89 2.43 21.54 3.05
C GLN A 89 1.79 21.81 1.68
N PHE A 90 1.02 20.84 1.16
CA PHE A 90 0.38 20.93 -0.16
C PHE A 90 -1.09 21.34 -0.11
N ASP A 91 -1.60 21.73 1.07
CA ASP A 91 -3.02 22.08 1.29
C ASP A 91 -4.00 20.99 0.81
N ILE A 92 -3.66 19.74 1.13
CA ILE A 92 -4.46 18.56 0.79
C ILE A 92 -5.33 18.18 1.98
N GLU A 93 -6.65 18.16 1.76
CA GLU A 93 -7.61 17.70 2.76
C GLU A 93 -7.50 16.19 2.98
N ILE A 94 -7.31 15.77 4.24
CA ILE A 94 -7.32 14.36 4.62
C ILE A 94 -8.76 13.85 4.66
N LYS A 95 -9.19 13.17 3.60
CA LYS A 95 -10.47 12.46 3.55
C LYS A 95 -10.25 10.99 3.86
N ILE A 96 -10.66 10.55 5.04
CA ILE A 96 -10.68 9.12 5.38
C ILE A 96 -11.87 8.49 4.63
N PRO A 97 -11.65 7.51 3.72
CA PRO A 97 -12.73 6.88 3.01
C PRO A 97 -13.70 6.20 3.98
N ARG A 98 -15.00 6.42 3.79
CA ARG A 98 -16.04 5.86 4.66
C ARG A 98 -16.06 4.33 4.52
N THR A 99 -15.56 3.62 5.52
CA THR A 99 -15.74 2.16 5.58
C THR A 99 -17.20 1.86 5.90
N ALA A 100 -17.93 1.22 4.99
CA ALA A 100 -19.27 0.75 5.29
C ALA A 100 -19.19 -0.27 6.44
N LYS A 101 -19.84 0.00 7.58
CA LYS A 101 -20.00 -1.02 8.63
C LYS A 101 -20.74 -2.21 8.00
N ARG A 102 -20.26 -3.42 8.31
CA ARG A 102 -20.78 -4.75 7.92
C ARG A 102 -22.24 -4.71 7.45
N GLN A 103 -22.55 -5.30 6.29
CA GLN A 103 -23.93 -5.50 5.84
C GLN A 103 -24.72 -6.31 6.89
N THR A 104 -25.54 -5.63 7.68
CA THR A 104 -26.40 -6.24 8.72
C THR A 104 -27.70 -6.80 8.14
N ASN A 105 -28.02 -6.45 6.89
CA ASN A 105 -29.29 -6.75 6.25
C ASN A 105 -29.15 -7.83 5.16
N ARG A 106 -28.43 -8.92 5.45
CA ARG A 106 -28.32 -10.08 4.56
C ARG A 106 -29.38 -11.10 5.00
N LEU A 107 -30.42 -11.28 4.18
CA LEU A 107 -31.44 -12.32 4.37
C LEU A 107 -30.79 -13.71 4.34
N ASN A 108 -30.76 -14.40 5.48
CA ASN A 108 -30.35 -15.80 5.56
C ASN A 108 -31.56 -16.68 5.19
N LEU A 109 -31.74 -16.99 3.91
CA LEU A 109 -32.67 -18.04 3.50
C LEU A 109 -32.08 -19.40 3.93
N ALA A 110 -32.71 -20.04 4.92
CA ALA A 110 -32.43 -21.43 5.23
C ALA A 110 -32.80 -22.26 4.00
N LYS A 111 -31.83 -22.99 3.43
CA LYS A 111 -32.13 -23.98 2.40
C LYS A 111 -32.90 -25.11 3.08
N GLU A 112 -34.19 -25.24 2.79
CA GLU A 112 -34.90 -26.50 3.08
C GLU A 112 -34.20 -27.61 2.28
N THR A 113 -33.48 -28.46 2.98
CA THR A 113 -32.98 -29.72 2.44
C THR A 113 -34.20 -30.59 2.19
N GLN A 114 -34.68 -30.61 0.94
CA GLN A 114 -35.74 -31.52 0.50
C GLN A 114 -35.22 -32.96 0.64
N LYS A 115 -35.58 -33.63 1.75
CA LYS A 115 -35.33 -35.05 1.93
C LYS A 115 -36.25 -35.79 0.96
N PHE A 116 -35.69 -36.37 -0.10
CA PHE A 116 -36.39 -37.38 -0.89
C PHE A 116 -36.65 -38.59 0.02
N THR A 117 -37.88 -38.73 0.50
CA THR A 117 -38.39 -39.98 1.07
C THR A 117 -39.12 -40.72 -0.04
N GLY A 118 -38.48 -41.75 -0.59
CA GLY A 118 -39.16 -42.73 -1.43
C GLY A 118 -40.10 -43.58 -0.58
N THR A 119 -41.34 -43.74 -1.05
CA THR A 119 -42.27 -44.77 -0.59
C THR A 119 -43.10 -45.23 -1.78
N GLY A 120 -43.10 -46.55 -2.03
CA GLY A 120 -44.05 -47.25 -2.90
C GLY A 120 -43.48 -47.74 -4.21
#